data_AF-A0A142YKB1-F1
#
_entry.id   AF-A0A142YKB1-F1
#
_cell.length_a   1.000
_cell.length_b   1.000
_cell.length_c   1.000
_cell.angle_alpha   90.00
_cell.angle_beta   90.00
_cell.angle_gamma   90.00
#
_symmetry.space_group_name_H-M   'P 1'
#
loop_
_entity.id
_entity.type
_entity.pdbx_description
1 polymer ?
#
loop_
_entity_poly.entity_id
_entity_poly.type
_entity_poly.pdbx_seq_one_letter_code
_entity_poly.pdbx_strand_id
1 'polypeptide(L)'
;MPIQEQAGIQVIESVDDFAEARVEAIGFIFHGTIPVVKGKGSAASNLLHFARCPRLEKINEEQTKIWFRSVRVAHKHLDETVGAKRWKWCKYCEKEITQRVLDEV
;
A
#
# COMPACT_ATOMS: atom_id res chain seq x y z
N MET A 1 3.58 -11.23 -21.32
CA MET A 1 4.34 -9.97 -21.51
C MET A 1 5.46 -9.97 -20.46
N PRO A 2 6.68 -9.50 -20.75
CA PRO A 2 7.74 -9.54 -19.76
C PRO A 2 7.31 -8.67 -18.58
N ILE A 3 7.18 -9.29 -17.42
CA ILE A 3 6.96 -8.62 -16.13
C ILE A 3 8.12 -7.65 -15.99
N GLN A 4 7.87 -6.35 -16.12
CA GLN A 4 8.88 -5.35 -15.86
C GLN A 4 9.23 -5.44 -14.38
N GLU A 5 10.31 -6.17 -14.07
CA GLU A 5 10.98 -6.26 -12.76
C GLU A 5 11.61 -4.91 -12.34
N GLN A 6 10.91 -3.80 -12.52
CA GLN A 6 11.42 -2.49 -12.19
C GLN A 6 10.78 -2.02 -10.89
N ALA A 7 11.57 -2.17 -9.82
CA ALA A 7 11.43 -1.59 -8.48
C ALA A 7 10.48 -2.24 -7.45
N GLY A 8 9.54 -3.12 -7.81
CA GLY A 8 8.62 -3.71 -6.82
C GLY A 8 7.73 -2.69 -6.10
N ILE A 9 7.56 -1.52 -6.74
CA ILE A 9 6.67 -0.41 -6.37
C ILE A 9 5.92 -0.06 -7.65
N GLN A 10 4.61 -0.03 -7.61
CA GLN A 10 3.78 0.33 -8.75
C GLN A 10 2.64 1.25 -8.29
N VAL A 11 2.55 2.44 -8.87
CA VAL A 11 1.39 3.31 -8.67
C VAL A 11 0.23 2.73 -9.48
N ILE A 12 -0.95 2.62 -8.86
CA ILE A 12 -2.15 2.07 -9.50
C ILE A 12 -2.95 3.24 -10.06
N GLU A 13 -3.01 3.33 -11.38
CA GLU A 13 -3.63 4.44 -12.10
C GLU A 13 -5.04 4.10 -12.61
N SER A 14 -5.36 2.82 -12.78
CA SER A 14 -6.67 2.36 -13.27
C SER A 14 -7.36 1.36 -12.33
N VAL A 15 -8.67 1.17 -12.54
CA VAL A 15 -9.49 0.18 -11.81
C VAL A 15 -9.09 -1.25 -12.19
N ASP A 16 -8.71 -1.47 -13.45
CA ASP A 16 -8.24 -2.77 -13.94
C ASP A 16 -6.91 -3.17 -13.28
N ASP A 17 -5.95 -2.25 -13.16
CA ASP A 17 -4.69 -2.49 -12.45
C ASP A 17 -4.93 -2.80 -10.97
N PHE A 18 -5.92 -2.12 -10.36
CA PHE A 18 -6.30 -2.37 -8.98
C PHE A 18 -6.90 -3.77 -8.80
N ALA A 19 -7.76 -4.20 -9.74
CA ALA A 19 -8.34 -5.53 -9.73
C ALA A 19 -7.26 -6.60 -9.94
N GLU A 20 -6.33 -6.40 -10.88
CA GLU A 20 -5.22 -7.30 -11.15
C GLU A 20 -4.32 -7.47 -9.91
N ALA A 21 -3.88 -6.37 -9.30
CA ALA A 21 -3.06 -6.41 -8.09
C ALA A 21 -3.75 -7.16 -6.92
N ARG A 22 -5.08 -7.12 -6.85
CA ARG A 22 -5.86 -7.88 -5.87
C ARG A 22 -5.97 -9.37 -6.24
N VAL A 23 -6.17 -9.68 -7.51
CA VAL A 23 -6.29 -11.07 -8.03
C VAL A 23 -4.99 -11.84 -7.82
N GLU A 24 -3.83 -11.20 -8.01
CA GLU A 24 -2.54 -11.83 -7.74
C GLU A 24 -2.34 -12.19 -6.25
N ALA A 25 -3.09 -11.55 -5.34
CA ALA A 25 -3.07 -11.77 -3.88
C ALA A 25 -1.67 -11.69 -3.23
N ILE A 26 -0.69 -11.13 -3.92
CA ILE A 26 0.71 -11.00 -3.51
C ILE A 26 1.00 -9.52 -3.25
N GLY A 27 1.77 -9.26 -2.20
CA GLY A 27 2.21 -7.92 -1.84
C GLY A 27 1.19 -7.11 -1.02
N PHE A 28 1.31 -5.80 -1.12
CA PHE A 28 0.70 -4.82 -0.23
C PHE A 28 0.16 -3.65 -1.03
N ILE A 29 -0.99 -3.11 -0.62
CA ILE A 29 -1.59 -1.96 -1.26
C ILE A 29 -1.73 -0.84 -0.22
N PHE A 30 -1.09 0.28 -0.50
CA PHE A 30 -1.34 1.54 0.18
C PHE A 30 -2.49 2.26 -0.50
N HIS A 31 -3.34 2.91 0.30
CA HIS A 31 -4.17 3.99 -0.19
C HIS A 31 -4.14 5.18 0.77
N GLY A 32 -4.19 6.39 0.21
CA GLY A 32 -4.16 7.61 1.01
C GLY A 32 -3.93 8.87 0.20
N THR A 33 -3.48 9.91 0.89
CA THR A 33 -3.12 11.20 0.30
C THR A 33 -1.64 11.44 0.53
N ILE A 34 -0.87 11.47 -0.56
CA ILE A 34 0.55 11.83 -0.53
C ILE A 34 0.65 13.35 -0.72
N PRO A 35 1.14 14.10 0.27
CA PRO A 35 1.23 15.55 0.13
C PRO A 35 2.27 15.90 -0.95
N VAL A 36 1.80 16.49 -2.05
CA VAL A 36 2.64 16.97 -3.17
C VAL A 36 3.60 18.09 -2.73
N VAL A 37 3.31 18.75 -1.60
CA VAL A 37 4.14 19.80 -1.00
C VAL A 37 4.36 19.45 0.46
N LYS A 38 5.60 19.57 0.97
CA LYS A 38 5.96 19.36 2.39
C LYS A 38 5.18 20.33 3.30
N GLY A 39 3.91 20.05 3.58
CA GLY A 39 3.05 20.94 4.36
C GLY A 39 1.63 20.39 4.54
N LYS A 40 1.28 20.07 5.80
CA LYS A 40 -0.08 19.85 6.34
C LYS A 40 -1.05 18.97 5.52
N GLY A 41 -0.70 17.69 5.30
CA GLY A 41 -1.69 16.64 5.03
C GLY A 41 -2.26 16.00 6.32
N SER A 42 -3.56 15.80 6.41
CA SER A 42 -4.20 15.07 7.53
C SER A 42 -3.78 13.60 7.52
N ALA A 43 -3.27 13.09 8.65
CA ALA A 43 -2.82 11.70 8.81
C ALA A 43 -3.96 10.67 8.93
N ALA A 44 -5.21 11.07 8.69
CA ALA A 44 -6.37 10.28 9.06
C ALA A 44 -6.72 9.12 8.10
N SER A 45 -6.18 9.08 6.88
CA SER A 45 -6.65 8.18 5.82
C SER A 45 -5.57 7.39 5.05
N ASN A 46 -4.32 7.41 5.54
CA ASN A 46 -3.18 6.71 4.91
C ASN A 46 -3.05 5.30 5.48
N LEU A 47 -3.49 4.29 4.72
CA LEU A 47 -3.55 2.90 5.18
C LEU A 47 -2.81 1.96 4.26
N LEU A 48 -2.03 1.04 4.85
CA LEU A 48 -1.42 -0.10 4.18
C LEU A 48 -2.25 -1.36 4.45
N HIS A 49 -2.45 -2.15 3.39
CA HIS A 49 -3.21 -3.38 3.42
C HIS A 49 -2.42 -4.50 2.76
N PHE A 50 -2.73 -5.75 3.10
CA PHE A 50 -2.41 -6.85 2.20
C PHE A 50 -3.23 -6.71 0.91
N ALA A 51 -2.67 -7.10 -0.23
CA ALA A 51 -3.38 -7.07 -1.52
C ALA A 51 -4.70 -7.88 -1.48
N ARG A 52 -4.75 -8.94 -0.68
CA ARG A 52 -5.94 -9.77 -0.44
C ARG A 52 -6.96 -9.18 0.56
N CYS A 53 -6.72 -8.00 1.13
CA CYS A 53 -7.56 -7.46 2.18
C CYS A 53 -8.98 -7.18 1.66
N PRO A 54 -10.05 -7.70 2.30
CA PRO A 54 -11.42 -7.49 1.83
C PRO A 54 -11.88 -6.02 1.97
N ARG A 55 -11.18 -5.20 2.76
CA ARG A 55 -11.51 -3.77 2.90
C ARG A 55 -11.13 -2.94 1.68
N LEU A 56 -10.30 -3.49 0.79
CA LEU A 56 -9.90 -2.83 -0.45
C LEU A 56 -11.08 -2.58 -1.40
N GLU A 57 -12.18 -3.33 -1.28
CA GLU A 57 -13.40 -3.11 -2.08
C GLU A 57 -14.16 -1.83 -1.74
N LYS A 58 -13.84 -1.22 -0.59
CA LYS A 58 -14.55 -0.07 -0.05
C LYS A 58 -13.69 1.19 0.01
N ILE A 59 -12.51 1.17 -0.62
CA ILE A 59 -11.62 2.33 -0.61
C ILE A 59 -12.08 3.36 -1.65
N ASN A 60 -11.88 4.64 -1.35
CA ASN A 60 -12.25 5.72 -2.26
C ASN A 60 -11.35 5.69 -3.52
N GLU A 61 -11.95 5.87 -4.69
CA GLU A 61 -11.27 6.00 -5.98
C GLU A 61 -10.36 7.23 -6.05
N GLU A 62 -10.73 8.32 -5.40
CA GLU A 62 -10.01 9.61 -5.41
C GLU A 62 -8.67 9.57 -4.64
N GLN A 63 -8.41 8.51 -3.88
CA GLN A 63 -7.16 8.35 -3.13
C GLN A 63 -6.08 7.71 -3.98
N THR A 64 -4.84 8.17 -3.81
CA THR A 64 -3.64 7.56 -4.40
C THR A 64 -3.51 6.13 -3.93
N LYS A 65 -3.27 5.21 -4.86
CA LYS A 65 -3.07 3.79 -4.59
C LYS A 65 -1.70 3.36 -5.07
N ILE A 66 -0.97 2.61 -4.25
CA ILE A 66 0.37 2.12 -4.57
C ILE A 66 0.46 0.65 -4.16
N TRP A 67 0.85 -0.20 -5.10
CA TRP A 67 1.20 -1.59 -4.85
C TRP A 67 2.69 -1.72 -4.52
N PHE A 68 2.99 -2.62 -3.58
CA PHE A 68 4.34 -2.97 -3.16
C PHE A 68 4.50 -4.48 -3.14
N ARG A 69 5.63 -4.97 -3.66
CA ARG A 69 5.95 -6.40 -3.68
C ARG A 69 6.24 -6.98 -2.29
N SER A 70 6.87 -6.22 -1.40
CA SER A 70 7.26 -6.65 -0.06
C SER A 70 7.00 -5.58 1.01
N VAL A 71 6.94 -6.02 2.27
CA VAL A 71 6.68 -5.11 3.40
C VAL A 71 7.86 -4.16 3.62
N ARG A 72 9.10 -4.62 3.38
CA ARG A 72 10.32 -3.81 3.49
C ARG A 72 10.30 -2.64 2.51
N VAL A 73 9.89 -2.90 1.26
CA VAL A 73 9.80 -1.86 0.22
C VAL A 73 8.69 -0.87 0.58
N ALA A 74 7.52 -1.36 1.02
CA ALA A 74 6.43 -0.50 1.47
C ALA A 74 6.85 0.42 2.62
N HIS A 75 7.48 -0.12 3.67
CA HIS A 75 7.95 0.67 4.81
C HIS A 75 8.92 1.77 4.38
N LYS A 76 9.98 1.42 3.64
CA LYS A 76 10.98 2.39 3.20
C LYS A 76 10.33 3.51 2.39
N HIS A 77 9.53 3.15 1.39
CA HIS A 77 8.92 4.14 0.50
C HIS A 77 7.92 5.04 1.23
N LEU A 78 7.06 4.47 2.08
CA LEU A 78 6.05 5.23 2.81
C LEU A 78 6.66 6.11 3.90
N ASP A 79 7.74 5.67 4.56
CA ASP A 79 8.46 6.49 5.53
C ASP A 79 9.15 7.69 4.86
N GLU A 80 9.71 7.50 3.66
CA GLU A 80 10.35 8.55 2.87
C GLU A 80 9.34 9.54 2.27
N THR A 81 8.20 9.06 1.75
CA THR A 81 7.23 9.87 0.99
C THR A 81 6.11 10.44 1.85
N VAL A 82 5.57 9.64 2.77
CA VAL A 82 4.44 10.00 3.64
C VAL A 82 4.93 10.43 5.01
N GLY A 83 5.96 9.76 5.54
CA GLY A 83 6.54 9.98 6.87
C GLY A 83 6.21 8.86 7.85
N ALA A 84 7.19 8.41 8.64
CA ALA A 84 7.15 7.22 9.52
C ALA A 84 6.05 7.15 10.60
N LYS A 85 5.24 8.20 10.77
CA LYS A 85 4.08 8.23 11.70
C LYS A 85 2.80 8.73 11.04
N ARG A 86 2.78 8.78 9.70
CA ARG A 86 1.71 9.39 8.91
C ARG A 86 1.00 8.39 8.01
N TRP A 87 1.32 7.11 8.18
CA TRP A 87 0.60 5.97 7.61
C TRP A 87 0.54 4.88 8.68
N LYS A 88 -0.38 3.94 8.53
CA LYS A 88 -0.50 2.78 9.42
C LYS A 88 -1.11 1.61 8.69
N TRP A 89 -1.09 0.45 9.30
CA TRP A 89 -1.82 -0.69 8.80
C TRP A 89 -3.33 -0.53 9.00
N CYS A 90 -4.08 -1.11 8.07
CA CYS A 90 -5.51 -1.28 8.28
C CYS A 90 -5.76 -2.22 9.47
N LYS A 91 -6.73 -1.89 10.33
CA LYS A 91 -7.08 -2.68 11.53
C LYS A 91 -7.35 -4.17 11.26
N TYR A 92 -7.76 -4.52 10.04
CA TYR A 92 -7.95 -5.92 9.65
C TYR A 92 -6.60 -6.60 9.43
N CYS A 93 -5.76 -6.02 8.57
CA CYS A 93 -4.42 -6.52 8.29
C CYS A 93 -3.51 -6.48 9.53
N GLU A 94 -3.69 -5.49 10.41
CA GLU A 94 -2.92 -5.32 11.65
C GLU A 94 -2.94 -6.56 12.55
N LYS A 95 -4.05 -7.31 12.54
CA LYS A 95 -4.18 -8.56 13.30
C LYS A 95 -3.37 -9.72 12.71
N GLU A 96 -2.99 -9.64 11.45
CA GLU A 96 -2.30 -10.70 10.69
C GLU A 96 -0.81 -10.39 10.45
N ILE A 97 -0.36 -9.15 10.73
CA ILE A 97 1.01 -8.68 10.49
C ILE A 97 2.06 -9.47 11.25
N THR A 98 1.73 -9.89 12.47
CA THR A 98 2.67 -10.55 13.39
C THR A 98 3.29 -11.80 12.77
N GLN A 99 2.62 -12.51 11.87
CA GLN A 99 3.20 -13.68 11.22
C GLN A 99 4.06 -13.30 10.01
N ARG A 100 3.56 -12.42 9.13
CA ARG A 100 4.23 -12.10 7.85
C ARG A 100 5.43 -11.17 7.98
N VAL A 101 5.42 -10.25 8.94
CA VAL A 101 6.60 -9.40 9.20
C VAL A 101 7.74 -10.23 9.78
N LEU A 102 7.45 -11.30 10.53
CA LEU A 102 8.45 -12.20 11.09
C LEU A 102 9.06 -13.15 10.04
N ASP A 103 8.28 -13.62 9.06
CA ASP A 103 8.77 -14.50 7.99
C ASP A 103 9.69 -13.79 6.97
N GLU A 104 9.63 -12.47 6.88
CA GLU A 104 10.48 -11.65 6.00
C GLU A 104 11.64 -10.95 6.75
N VAL A 105 12.04 -11.38 7.96
CA VAL A 105 13.25 -10.88 8.68
C VAL A 105 14.50 -11.68 8.32
#